data_AF-A0A094PLQ3-F1
#
_entry.id   AF-A0A094PLQ3-F1
#
_cell.length_a   1.000
_cell.length_b   1.000
_cell.length_c   1.000
_cell.angle_alpha   90.00
_cell.angle_beta   90.00
_cell.angle_gamma   90.00
#
_symmetry.space_group_name_H-M   'P 1'
#
loop_
_entity.id
_entity.type
_entity.pdbx_description
1 polymer ?
#
loop_
_entity_poly.entity_id
_entity_poly.type
_entity_poly.pdbx_seq_one_letter_code
_entity_poly.pdbx_strand_id
1 'polypeptide(L)' 'MIRTKFFATVTNTAEGLEVTSPDLDNLYILVKDKSELESQCRRIFAEMSELSPDCFDLQFIFN' A
#
# COMPACT_ATOMS: atom_id res chain seq x y z
N MET A 1 16.05 13.11 9.48
CA MET A 1 14.81 12.72 8.77
C MET A 1 14.52 11.28 9.09
N ILE A 2 13.41 11.02 9.78
CA ILE A 2 12.94 9.66 10.05
C ILE A 2 11.99 9.33 8.92
N ARG A 3 12.37 8.38 8.06
CA ARG A 3 11.44 7.80 7.08
C ARG A 3 10.58 6.79 7.82
N THR A 4 9.29 7.06 7.93
CA THR A 4 8.31 6.15 8.50
C THR A 4 8.07 5.05 7.48
N LYS A 5 8.47 3.83 7.83
CA LYS A 5 8.22 2.66 6.99
C LYS A 5 6.86 2.08 7.37
N PHE A 6 5.99 1.96 6.38
CA PHE A 6 4.71 1.28 6.54
C PHE A 6 4.78 -0.06 5.84
N PHE A 7 4.28 -1.10 6.51
CA PHE A 7 4.21 -2.43 5.92
C PHE A 7 2.78 -2.70 5.47
N ALA A 8 2.61 -3.09 4.23
CA ALA A 8 1.33 -3.50 3.68
C ALA A 8 1.41 -4.99 3.33
N THR A 9 0.53 -5.79 3.91
CA THR A 9 0.39 -7.21 3.60
C THR A 9 -0.56 -7.36 2.43
N VAL A 10 -0.12 -8.11 1.41
CA VAL A 10 -0.91 -8.46 0.24
C VAL A 10 -1.31 -9.92 0.37
N THR A 11 -2.61 -10.17 0.49
CA THR A 11 -3.22 -11.49 0.64
C THR A 11 -3.97 -11.84 -0.63
N ASN A 12 -3.69 -12.99 -1.22
CA ASN A 12 -4.48 -13.50 -2.34
C ASN A 12 -5.75 -14.19 -1.81
N THR A 13 -6.89 -13.58 -2.05
CA THR A 13 -8.21 -14.08 -1.68
C THR A 13 -8.95 -14.58 -2.94
N ALA A 14 -10.05 -15.31 -2.75
CA ALA A 14 -10.89 -15.76 -3.88
C ALA A 14 -11.50 -14.59 -4.68
N GLU A 15 -11.58 -13.40 -4.10
CA GLU A 15 -12.12 -12.19 -4.73
C GLU A 15 -11.04 -11.33 -5.40
N GLY A 16 -9.76 -11.55 -5.08
CA GLY A 16 -8.63 -10.81 -5.62
C GLY A 16 -7.47 -10.66 -4.63
N LEU A 17 -6.56 -9.74 -4.94
CA LEU A 17 -5.47 -9.34 -4.05
C LEU A 17 -5.98 -8.27 -3.08
N GLU A 18 -6.01 -8.63 -1.80
CA GLU A 18 -6.35 -7.73 -0.70
C GLU A 18 -5.06 -7.15 -0.11
N VAL A 19 -5.03 -5.84 0.11
CA VAL A 19 -3.92 -5.13 0.73
C VAL A 19 -4.40 -4.52 2.02
N THR A 20 -3.75 -4.88 3.11
CA THR A 20 -4.02 -4.33 4.44
C THR A 20 -2.71 -3.87 5.06
N SER A 21 -2.75 -2.79 5.85
CA SER A 21 -1.57 -2.34 6.59
C SER A 21 -1.96 -2.12 8.05
N PRO A 22 -1.26 -2.74 9.02
CA PRO A 22 -1.54 -2.52 10.43
C PRO A 22 -1.16 -1.11 10.89
N ASP A 23 -0.24 -0.45 10.18
CA ASP A 23 0.19 0.91 10.50
C ASP A 23 -0.75 1.98 9.91
N LEU A 24 -1.56 1.61 8.93
CA LEU A 24 -2.55 2.48 8.29
C LEU A 24 -3.93 1.88 8.53
N ASP A 25 -4.55 2.29 9.64
CA ASP A 25 -5.86 1.81 10.12
C ASP A 25 -6.99 1.85 9.07
N ASN A 26 -6.83 2.65 8.00
CA ASN A 26 -7.79 2.80 6.90
C ASN A 26 -7.26 2.38 5.51
N LEU A 27 -6.09 1.73 5.43
CA LEU A 27 -5.58 1.24 4.15
C LEU A 27 -6.16 -0.15 3.85
N TYR A 28 -7.26 -0.17 3.13
CA TYR A 28 -7.84 -1.37 2.54
C TYR A 28 -7.93 -1.21 1.03
N ILE A 29 -7.24 -2.08 0.29
CA ILE A 29 -7.27 -2.08 -1.17
C ILE A 29 -7.61 -3.49 -1.64
N LEU A 30 -8.67 -3.64 -2.43
CA LEU A 30 -9.00 -4.89 -3.10
C LEU A 30 -8.85 -4.69 -4.60
N VAL A 31 -7.96 -5.47 -5.23
CA VAL A 31 -7.66 -5.39 -6.66
C VAL A 31 -7.69 -6.77 -7.28
N LYS A 32 -8.07 -6.84 -8.56
CA LYS A 32 -8.21 -8.14 -9.24
C LYS A 32 -6.86 -8.76 -9.59
N ASP A 33 -5.88 -7.91 -9.89
CA ASP A 33 -4.58 -8.32 -10.43
C ASP A 33 -3.45 -7.46 -9.88
N LYS A 34 -2.23 -8.02 -9.95
CA LYS A 34 -1.01 -7.34 -9.49
C LYS A 34 -0.73 -6.03 -10.24
N SER A 35 -1.11 -5.92 -11.52
CA SER A 35 -0.95 -4.66 -12.25
C SER A 35 -1.87 -3.55 -11.72
N GLU A 36 -3.08 -3.90 -11.31
CA GLU A 36 -4.02 -2.95 -10.71
C GLU A 36 -3.57 -2.56 -9.30
N LEU A 37 -3.00 -3.52 -8.55
CA LEU A 37 -2.30 -3.27 -7.29
C LEU A 37 -1.21 -2.21 -7.45
N GLU A 38 -0.27 -2.41 -8.38
CA GLU A 38 0.84 -1.47 -8.59
C GLU A 38 0.35 -0.06 -8.95
N SER A 39 -0.73 0.03 -9.74
CA SER A 39 -1.34 1.31 -10.11
C SER A 39 -1.95 2.04 -8.90
N GLN A 40 -2.74 1.32 -8.08
CA GLN A 40 -3.33 1.86 -6.85
C GLN A 40 -2.26 2.28 -5.86
N CYS A 41 -1.25 1.44 -5.65
CA CYS A 41 -0.13 1.74 -4.76
C CYS A 41 0.61 3.01 -5.20
N ARG A 42 0.93 3.15 -6.50
CA ARG A 42 1.57 4.36 -7.03
C ARG A 42 0.75 5.62 -6.79
N ARG A 43 -0.58 5.56 -6.91
CA ARG A 43 -1.47 6.69 -6.62
C ARG A 43 -1.41 7.06 -5.14
N ILE A 44 -1.55 6.09 -4.25
CA ILE A 44 -1.50 6.32 -2.79
C ILE A 44 -0.14 6.89 -2.39
N PHE A 45 0.95 6.38 -2.96
CA PHE A 45 2.29 6.94 -2.77
C PHE A 45 2.40 8.38 -3.29
N ALA A 46 1.83 8.70 -4.44
CA ALA A 46 1.84 10.06 -4.97
C ALA A 46 1.07 11.02 -4.05
N GLU A 47 -0.13 10.63 -3.62
CA GLU A 47 -0.95 11.43 -2.69
C GLU A 47 -0.25 11.61 -1.33
N MET A 48 0.37 10.55 -0.79
CA MET A 48 1.13 10.63 0.46
C MET A 48 2.42 11.44 0.31
N SER A 49 3.07 11.38 -0.86
CA SER A 49 4.27 12.18 -1.17
C SER A 49 3.94 13.66 -1.32
N GLU A 50 2.75 14.02 -1.81
CA GLU A 50 2.30 15.41 -1.85
C GLU A 50 2.01 15.95 -0.43
N LEU A 51 1.50 15.10 0.45
CA LEU A 51 1.23 15.45 1.85
C LEU A 51 2.51 15.50 2.71
N SER A 52 3.52 14.70 2.39
CA SER A 52 4.81 14.68 3.10
C SER A 52 5.90 14.07 2.23
N PRO A 53 6.65 14.90 1.47
CA PRO A 53 7.62 14.43 0.46
C PRO A 53 8.82 13.65 1.02
N ASP A 54 9.01 13.63 2.34
CA ASP A 54 10.20 13.07 3.00
C ASP A 54 9.92 11.93 3.98
N CYS A 55 8.67 11.48 4.15
CA CYS A 55 8.31 10.75 5.36
C CYS A 55 7.88 9.28 5.17
N PHE A 56 7.61 8.78 3.97
CA PHE A 56 6.93 7.48 3.83
C PHE A 56 7.57 6.51 2.83
N ASP A 57 7.83 5.30 3.31
CA ASP A 57 8.29 4.15 2.52
C ASP A 57 7.28 3.02 2.75
N LEU A 58 6.46 2.67 1.76
CA LEU A 58 5.48 1.58 1.87
C LEU A 58 6.07 0.29 1.28
N GLN A 59 6.26 -0.73 2.10
CA GLN A 59 6.78 -2.01 1.67
C GLN A 59 5.65 -3.03 1.58
N PHE A 60 5.44 -3.59 0.39
CA PHE A 60 4.46 -4.65 0.15
C PHE A 60 5.06 -6.02 0.46
N ILE A 61 4.41 -6.75 1.35
CA ILE A 61 4.73 -8.12 1.71
C ILE A 61 3.68 -9.01 1.07
N PHE A 62 4.07 -9.80 0.07
CA PHE A 62 3.19 -10.77 -0.58
C PHE A 62 3.20 -12.06 0.23
N ASN A 63 2.02 -12.51 0.68
CA ASN A 63 1.83 -13.76 1.42
C ASN A 63 1.25 -14.85 0.51
#